data_AF-G2EFG3-F1
#
_entry.id   AF-G2EFG3-F1
#
_cell.length_a   1.000
_cell.length_b   1.000
_cell.length_c   1.000
_cell.angle_alpha   90.00
_cell.angle_beta   90.00
_cell.angle_gamma   90.00
#
_symmetry.space_group_name_H-M   'P 1'
#
loop_
_entity.id
_entity.type
_entity.pdbx_description
1 polymer ?
#
loop_
_entity_poly.entity_id
_entity_poly.type
_entity_poly.pdbx_seq_one_letter_code
_entity_poly.pdbx_strand_id
1 'polypeptide(L)'
;MEIKTVTKKLIIFFIFLSITNSALSQNRVRYLLFNKLKDSIVNIQNTKYYKIDKNLFNINRYNEIDTISLKEIQTISTHSPKELFKEGVSIVDSLIKKAYKTKKFVIIEETKNYYFEYIYILEKITSSKFKKTRVWWDDIRGCP
;
A
#
# COMPACT_ATOMS: atom_id res chain seq x y z
N MET A 1 30.13 5.15 36.88
CA MET A 1 30.35 5.21 35.42
C MET A 1 29.28 4.37 34.70
N GLU A 2 28.00 4.69 34.90
CA GLU A 2 26.89 3.82 34.43
C GLU A 2 25.88 4.57 33.56
N ILE A 3 25.69 5.86 33.81
CA ILE A 3 24.78 6.73 33.05
C ILE A 3 25.16 6.72 31.56
N LYS A 4 26.45 6.89 31.22
CA LYS A 4 26.93 6.87 29.83
C LYS A 4 26.64 5.54 29.09
N THR A 5 26.61 4.43 29.80
CA THR A 5 26.41 3.09 29.23
C THR A 5 24.92 2.82 28.98
N VAL A 6 24.05 3.26 29.88
CA VAL A 6 22.59 3.16 29.74
C VAL A 6 22.09 4.07 28.61
N THR A 7 22.56 5.32 28.54
CA THR A 7 22.17 6.24 27.45
C THR A 7 22.64 5.74 26.09
N LYS A 8 23.85 5.16 25.99
CA LYS A 8 24.33 4.52 24.74
C LYS A 8 23.46 3.32 24.33
N LYS A 9 23.07 2.46 25.28
CA LYS A 9 22.17 1.31 24.98
C LYS A 9 20.78 1.77 24.54
N LEU A 10 20.23 2.83 25.15
CA LEU A 10 18.95 3.40 24.77
C LEU A 10 18.99 3.98 23.35
N ILE A 11 20.05 4.73 23.02
CA ILE A 11 20.24 5.29 21.67
C ILE A 11 20.37 4.17 20.62
N ILE A 12 21.09 3.09 20.91
CA ILE A 12 21.18 1.92 20.02
C ILE A 12 19.82 1.25 19.85
N PHE A 13 19.02 1.12 20.92
CA PHE A 13 17.66 0.59 20.84
C PHE A 13 16.74 1.46 19.96
N PHE A 14 16.81 2.78 20.10
CA PHE A 14 16.09 3.72 19.24
C PHE A 14 16.59 3.71 17.79
N ILE A 15 17.89 3.53 17.55
CA ILE A 15 18.45 3.36 16.20
C ILE A 15 17.95 2.05 15.57
N PHE A 16 17.89 0.95 16.32
CA PHE A 16 17.28 -0.31 15.85
C PHE A 16 15.78 -0.18 15.59
N LEU A 17 15.08 0.67 16.36
CA LEU A 17 13.69 1.07 16.15
C LEU A 17 13.49 2.13 15.06
N SER A 18 14.53 2.76 14.52
CA SER A 18 14.42 3.74 13.43
C SER A 18 15.04 3.26 12.12
N ILE A 19 15.63 2.05 12.08
CA ILE A 19 15.65 1.20 10.88
C ILE A 19 14.25 0.56 10.68
N THR A 20 13.20 1.28 11.08
CA THR A 20 11.82 0.92 10.82
C THR A 20 11.55 1.04 9.34
N ASN A 21 11.36 -0.14 8.76
CA ASN A 21 10.28 -0.43 7.84
C ASN A 21 10.42 0.11 6.39
N SER A 22 11.22 1.15 6.10
CA SER A 22 11.48 1.57 4.71
C SER A 22 12.14 0.49 3.85
N ALA A 23 12.91 -0.41 4.47
CA ALA A 23 13.46 -1.61 3.83
C ALA A 23 12.45 -2.78 3.70
N LEU A 24 11.26 -2.67 4.29
CA LEU A 24 10.20 -3.69 4.25
C LEU A 24 9.14 -3.38 3.18
N SER A 25 9.00 -2.12 2.76
CA SER A 25 8.28 -1.81 1.52
C SER A 25 8.98 -2.54 0.39
N GLN A 26 8.33 -3.56 -0.16
CA GLN A 26 8.83 -4.19 -1.35
C GLN A 26 8.57 -3.19 -2.48
N ASN A 27 9.62 -2.80 -3.24
CA ASN A 27 9.56 -1.90 -4.42
C ASN A 27 8.59 -2.43 -5.49
N ARG A 28 7.31 -2.49 -5.17
CA ARG A 28 6.25 -3.22 -5.85
C ARG A 28 5.13 -2.23 -6.08
N VAL A 29 5.13 -1.68 -7.28
CA VAL A 29 4.01 -0.90 -7.78
C VAL A 29 2.89 -1.86 -8.19
N ARG A 30 1.67 -1.57 -7.77
CA ARG A 30 0.48 -2.37 -8.07
C ARG A 30 -0.57 -1.51 -8.73
N TYR A 31 -1.28 -2.13 -9.68
CA TYR A 31 -2.29 -1.48 -10.50
C TYR A 31 -3.60 -2.22 -10.37
N LEU A 32 -4.69 -1.50 -10.15
CA LEU A 32 -6.05 -2.02 -10.25
C LEU A 32 -6.74 -1.36 -11.43
N LEU A 33 -7.54 -2.13 -12.16
CA LEU A 33 -8.37 -1.60 -13.25
C LEU A 33 -9.75 -1.23 -12.71
N PHE A 34 -10.13 0.04 -12.86
CA PHE A 34 -11.45 0.53 -12.53
C PHE A 34 -12.44 0.22 -13.65
N ASN A 35 -13.52 -0.48 -13.32
CA ASN A 35 -14.60 -0.80 -14.24
C ASN A 35 -15.87 -0.04 -13.85
N LYS A 36 -16.23 0.95 -14.68
CA LYS A 36 -17.40 1.82 -14.50
C LYS A 36 -18.75 1.09 -14.38
N LEU A 37 -18.83 -0.18 -14.79
CA LEU A 37 -20.06 -0.98 -14.71
C LEU A 37 -20.24 -1.66 -13.34
N LYS A 38 -19.17 -1.86 -12.57
CA LYS A 38 -19.20 -2.59 -11.29
C LYS A 38 -18.66 -1.77 -10.11
N ASP A 39 -17.76 -0.84 -10.38
CA ASP A 39 -17.06 -0.04 -9.39
C ASP A 39 -17.67 1.36 -9.36
N SER A 40 -17.48 2.07 -8.25
CA SER A 40 -18.06 3.41 -8.06
C SER A 40 -17.06 4.38 -7.46
N ILE A 41 -17.29 5.68 -7.66
CA ILE A 41 -16.60 6.72 -6.91
C ILE A 41 -17.57 7.23 -5.86
N VAL A 42 -17.20 7.14 -4.59
CA VAL A 42 -18.04 7.54 -3.46
C VAL A 42 -17.40 8.68 -2.68
N ASN A 43 -18.22 9.48 -2.01
CA ASN A 43 -17.75 10.53 -1.11
C ASN A 43 -18.18 10.18 0.31
N ILE A 44 -17.23 10.06 1.23
CA ILE A 44 -17.45 9.74 2.64
C ILE A 44 -16.70 10.79 3.44
N GLN A 45 -17.41 11.55 4.29
CA GLN A 45 -16.81 12.59 5.14
C GLN A 45 -15.87 13.54 4.35
N ASN A 46 -16.36 14.08 3.23
CA ASN A 46 -15.62 14.95 2.31
C ASN A 46 -14.37 14.34 1.66
N THR A 47 -14.16 13.03 1.80
CA THR A 47 -13.08 12.30 1.15
C THR A 47 -13.64 11.48 0.00
N LYS A 48 -13.03 11.63 -1.18
CA LYS A 48 -13.39 10.86 -2.37
C LYS A 48 -12.62 9.54 -2.41
N TYR A 49 -13.35 8.47 -2.72
CA TYR A 49 -12.82 7.12 -2.82
C TYR A 49 -13.20 6.47 -4.13
N TYR A 50 -12.28 5.70 -4.71
CA TYR A 50 -12.68 4.60 -5.57
C TYR A 50 -13.17 3.45 -4.68
N LYS A 51 -14.40 3.00 -4.90
CA LYS A 51 -14.97 1.80 -4.28
C LYS A 51 -14.93 0.67 -5.30
N ILE A 52 -14.02 -0.27 -5.09
CA ILE A 52 -13.81 -1.46 -5.94
C ILE A 52 -14.10 -2.68 -5.08
N ASP A 53 -15.06 -3.49 -5.50
CA ASP A 53 -15.66 -4.55 -4.67
C ASP A 53 -16.16 -3.98 -3.31
N LYS A 54 -15.58 -4.45 -2.20
CA LYS A 54 -15.87 -3.97 -0.84
C LYS A 54 -14.76 -3.08 -0.25
N ASN A 55 -13.83 -2.60 -1.10
CA ASN A 55 -12.64 -1.89 -0.67
C ASN A 55 -12.72 -0.41 -1.06
N LEU A 56 -12.21 0.45 -0.18
CA LEU A 56 -12.14 1.88 -0.39
C LEU A 56 -10.69 2.29 -0.67
N PHE A 57 -10.50 3.08 -1.72
CA PHE A 57 -9.20 3.60 -2.12
C PHE A 57 -9.27 5.12 -2.19
N ASN A 58 -8.67 5.80 -1.22
CA ASN A 58 -8.70 7.25 -1.07
C ASN A 58 -7.96 7.90 -2.24
N ILE A 59 -8.69 8.72 -3.00
CA ILE A 59 -8.21 9.41 -4.21
C ILE A 59 -7.31 10.59 -3.86
N ASN A 60 -7.63 11.29 -2.77
CA ASN A 60 -7.06 12.59 -2.45
C ASN A 60 -5.87 12.50 -1.49
N ARG A 61 -5.49 11.30 -1.03
CA ARG A 61 -4.41 11.12 -0.05
C ARG A 61 -3.07 11.68 -0.56
N TYR A 62 -2.77 11.44 -1.83
CA TYR A 62 -1.49 11.82 -2.45
C TYR A 62 -1.65 12.94 -3.48
N ASN A 63 -2.85 13.16 -4.01
CA ASN A 63 -3.12 14.11 -5.10
C ASN A 63 -2.25 13.89 -6.36
N GLU A 64 -1.81 12.65 -6.60
CA GLU A 64 -0.99 12.27 -7.76
C GLU A 64 -1.88 11.59 -8.81
N ILE A 65 -2.14 12.31 -9.91
CA ILE A 65 -2.98 11.86 -11.01
C ILE A 65 -2.27 12.17 -12.32
N ASP A 66 -2.00 11.12 -13.10
CA ASP A 66 -1.43 11.22 -14.44
C ASP A 66 -2.38 10.62 -15.48
N THR A 67 -2.02 10.82 -16.76
CA THR A 67 -2.64 10.10 -17.88
C THR A 67 -1.60 9.21 -18.54
N ILE A 68 -1.97 7.97 -18.82
CA ILE A 68 -1.12 6.98 -19.52
C ILE A 68 -1.81 6.50 -20.82
N SER A 69 -1.00 6.10 -21.77
CA SER A 69 -1.47 5.59 -23.07
C SER A 69 -1.92 4.13 -23.02
N LEU A 70 -2.68 3.70 -24.02
CA LEU A 70 -3.03 2.29 -24.21
C LEU A 70 -1.79 1.38 -24.32
N LYS A 71 -0.72 1.86 -24.98
CA LYS A 71 0.53 1.11 -25.15
C LYS A 71 1.19 0.83 -23.81
N GLU A 72 1.19 1.80 -22.90
CA GLU A 72 1.69 1.62 -21.53
C GLU A 72 0.81 0.66 -20.73
N ILE A 73 -0.51 0.73 -20.86
CA ILE A 73 -1.40 -0.21 -20.15
C ILE A 73 -1.19 -1.66 -20.58
N GLN A 74 -0.92 -1.90 -21.86
CA GLN A 74 -0.69 -3.26 -22.38
C GLN A 74 0.53 -3.94 -21.75
N THR A 75 1.48 -3.18 -21.18
CA THR A 75 2.64 -3.72 -20.48
C THR A 75 2.45 -3.83 -18.96
N ILE A 76 1.35 -3.29 -18.43
CA ILE A 76 1.05 -3.27 -17.00
C ILE A 76 0.23 -4.50 -16.62
N SER A 77 0.68 -5.21 -15.58
CA SER A 77 -0.12 -6.25 -14.93
C SER A 77 -1.07 -5.65 -13.89
N THR A 78 -2.37 -5.88 -14.07
CA THR A 78 -3.42 -5.43 -13.16
C THR A 78 -3.84 -6.52 -12.17
N HIS A 79 -4.24 -6.11 -10.98
CA HIS A 79 -4.59 -6.98 -9.87
C HIS A 79 -6.00 -6.62 -9.37
N SER A 80 -6.66 -7.61 -8.78
CA SER A 80 -7.87 -7.42 -7.97
C SER A 80 -7.50 -7.09 -6.51
N PRO A 81 -8.40 -6.44 -5.76
CA PRO A 81 -8.19 -6.23 -4.32
C PRO A 81 -7.92 -7.54 -3.56
N LYS A 82 -8.56 -8.65 -3.96
CA LYS A 82 -8.36 -9.96 -3.34
C LYS A 82 -6.94 -10.50 -3.56
N GLU A 83 -6.36 -10.30 -4.74
CA GLU A 83 -4.98 -10.70 -5.05
C GLU A 83 -3.99 -9.87 -4.25
N LEU A 84 -4.18 -8.54 -4.17
CA LEU A 84 -3.34 -7.67 -3.36
C LEU A 84 -3.41 -8.06 -1.88
N PHE A 85 -4.59 -8.40 -1.36
CA PHE A 85 -4.71 -8.88 0.02
C PHE A 85 -3.90 -10.16 0.26
N LYS A 86 -4.04 -11.16 -0.62
CA LYS A 86 -3.27 -12.41 -0.53
C LYS A 86 -1.76 -12.17 -0.63
N GLU A 87 -1.34 -11.27 -1.51
CA GLU A 87 0.06 -10.89 -1.64
C GLU A 87 0.58 -10.24 -0.36
N GLY A 88 -0.15 -9.28 0.22
CA GLY A 88 0.19 -8.65 1.49
C GLY A 88 0.36 -9.67 2.62
N VAL A 89 -0.58 -10.62 2.76
CA VAL A 89 -0.48 -11.71 3.75
C VAL A 89 0.77 -12.57 3.52
N SER A 90 1.07 -12.95 2.28
CA SER A 90 2.26 -13.74 1.96
C SER A 90 3.57 -12.99 2.29
N ILE A 91 3.59 -11.68 2.08
CA ILE A 91 4.72 -10.82 2.47
C ILE A 91 4.90 -10.85 3.99
N VAL A 92 3.83 -10.64 4.74
CA VAL A 92 3.83 -10.69 6.22
C VAL A 92 4.33 -12.03 6.72
N ASP A 93 3.78 -13.15 6.23
CA ASP A 93 4.17 -14.49 6.64
C ASP A 93 5.67 -14.76 6.38
N SER A 94 6.18 -14.30 5.24
CA SER A 94 7.59 -14.41 4.88
C SER A 94 8.48 -13.61 5.84
N LEU A 95 8.06 -12.39 6.19
CA LEU A 95 8.76 -11.54 7.15
C LEU A 95 8.78 -12.16 8.54
N ILE A 96 7.65 -12.68 9.02
CA ILE A 96 7.53 -13.39 10.29
C ILE A 96 8.47 -14.61 10.32
N LYS A 97 8.43 -15.46 9.30
CA LYS A 97 9.31 -16.64 9.20
C LYS A 97 10.78 -16.25 9.24
N LYS A 98 11.16 -15.17 8.54
CA LYS A 98 12.54 -14.65 8.54
C LYS A 98 12.92 -14.10 9.91
N ALA A 99 12.02 -13.40 10.59
CA ALA A 99 12.21 -12.87 11.93
C ALA A 99 12.54 -14.01 12.91
N TYR A 100 11.71 -15.07 12.92
CA TYR A 100 11.94 -16.25 13.74
C TYR A 100 13.29 -16.92 13.45
N LYS A 101 13.62 -17.13 12.17
CA LYS A 101 14.89 -17.74 11.77
C LYS A 101 16.11 -16.91 12.19
N THR A 102 16.01 -15.60 12.12
CA THR A 102 17.13 -14.68 12.40
C THR A 102 17.15 -14.14 13.82
N LYS A 103 16.16 -14.50 14.65
CA LYS A 103 15.93 -13.95 16.00
C LYS A 103 15.92 -12.41 16.03
N LYS A 104 15.43 -11.79 14.94
CA LYS A 104 15.31 -10.34 14.81
C LYS A 104 13.88 -9.91 15.14
N PHE A 105 13.74 -8.76 15.78
CA PHE A 105 12.45 -8.09 15.92
C PHE A 105 12.03 -7.51 14.57
N VAL A 106 10.76 -7.69 14.21
CA VAL A 106 10.13 -7.09 13.02
C VAL A 106 8.86 -6.40 13.49
N ILE A 107 8.70 -5.13 13.13
CA ILE A 107 7.45 -4.39 13.33
C ILE A 107 6.60 -4.63 12.09
N ILE A 108 5.39 -5.15 12.28
CA ILE A 108 4.43 -5.39 11.21
C ILE A 108 3.37 -4.31 11.33
N GLU A 109 3.32 -3.41 10.34
CA GLU A 109 2.24 -2.44 10.25
C GLU A 109 1.02 -3.12 9.63
N GLU A 110 -0.14 -3.01 10.27
CA GLU A 110 -1.37 -3.67 9.81
C GLU A 110 -1.97 -3.03 8.54
N THR A 111 -1.40 -1.92 8.05
CA THR A 111 -1.95 -1.24 6.88
C THR A 111 -1.54 -1.95 5.60
N LYS A 112 -2.51 -2.25 4.74
CA LYS A 112 -2.30 -2.90 3.43
C LYS A 112 -1.38 -2.10 2.51
N ASN A 113 -1.24 -0.80 2.76
CA ASN A 113 -0.36 0.08 1.98
C ASN A 113 1.13 -0.14 2.30
N TYR A 114 1.47 -0.73 3.45
CA TYR A 114 2.86 -0.87 3.86
C TYR A 114 3.65 -1.88 3.00
N TYR A 115 2.93 -2.84 2.44
CA TYR A 115 3.52 -3.95 1.68
C TYR A 115 3.81 -3.62 0.22
N PHE A 116 3.30 -2.48 -0.26
CA PHE A 116 3.42 -2.03 -1.63
C PHE A 116 4.12 -0.67 -1.65
N GLU A 117 4.91 -0.40 -2.68
CA GLU A 117 5.50 0.92 -2.85
C GLU A 117 4.39 1.92 -3.22
N TYR A 118 3.66 1.62 -4.30
CA TYR A 118 2.51 2.40 -4.75
C TYR A 118 1.36 1.49 -5.18
N ILE A 119 0.14 1.96 -4.92
CA ILE A 119 -1.08 1.40 -5.49
C ILE A 119 -1.68 2.45 -6.41
N TYR A 120 -1.89 2.09 -7.67
CA TYR A 120 -2.53 2.92 -8.68
C TYR A 120 -3.87 2.33 -9.10
N ILE A 121 -4.85 3.19 -9.32
CA ILE A 121 -6.09 2.85 -10.00
C ILE A 121 -6.04 3.42 -11.42
N LEU A 122 -6.30 2.53 -12.39
CA LEU A 122 -6.36 2.82 -13.81
C LEU A 122 -7.82 2.95 -14.24
N GLU A 123 -8.24 4.14 -14.64
CA GLU A 123 -9.59 4.42 -15.11
C GLU A 123 -9.56 4.79 -16.60
N LYS A 124 -10.35 4.09 -17.41
CA LYS A 124 -10.48 4.39 -18.84
C LYS A 124 -11.18 5.74 -19.06
N ILE A 125 -10.51 6.65 -19.76
CA ILE A 125 -11.08 7.92 -20.22
C ILE A 125 -11.61 7.75 -21.64
N THR A 126 -10.77 7.25 -22.55
CA THR A 126 -11.10 6.98 -23.95
C THR A 126 -10.59 5.59 -24.36
N SER A 127 -10.77 5.19 -25.61
CA SER A 127 -10.19 3.95 -26.14
C SER A 127 -8.65 3.90 -26.07
N SER A 128 -7.98 5.06 -26.05
CA SER A 128 -6.52 5.16 -26.12
C SER A 128 -5.86 5.81 -24.91
N LYS A 129 -6.64 6.35 -23.96
CA LYS A 129 -6.14 7.09 -22.80
C LYS A 129 -6.79 6.63 -21.49
N PHE A 130 -5.96 6.54 -20.47
CA PHE A 130 -6.36 6.12 -19.14
C PHE A 130 -5.82 7.07 -18.08
N LYS A 131 -6.65 7.36 -17.08
CA LYS A 131 -6.26 8.07 -15.88
C LYS A 131 -5.57 7.09 -14.94
N LYS A 132 -4.38 7.43 -14.48
CA LYS A 132 -3.62 6.69 -13.46
C LYS A 132 -3.62 7.52 -12.19
N THR A 133 -4.28 7.05 -11.15
CA THR A 133 -4.40 7.76 -9.87
C THR A 133 -3.67 6.99 -8.79
N ARG A 134 -2.73 7.62 -8.08
CA ARG A 134 -2.15 7.01 -6.88
C ARG A 134 -3.17 7.08 -5.76
N VAL A 135 -3.36 5.97 -5.07
CA VAL A 135 -4.38 5.87 -4.03
C VAL A 135 -3.81 5.31 -2.74
N TRP A 136 -4.54 5.57 -1.65
CA TRP A 136 -4.34 4.89 -0.37
C TRP A 136 -5.47 3.90 -0.15
N TRP A 137 -5.13 2.63 0.03
CA TRP A 137 -6.11 1.60 0.38
C TRP A 137 -6.55 1.80 1.82
N ASP A 138 -7.78 2.24 2.01
CA ASP A 138 -8.30 2.45 3.35
C ASP A 138 -8.71 1.12 3.98
N ASP A 139 -8.12 0.83 5.14
CA ASP A 139 -8.33 -0.41 5.89
C ASP A 139 -9.46 -0.30 6.91
N ILE A 140 -10.26 0.76 6.81
CA ILE A 140 -11.40 1.01 7.67
C ILE A 140 -12.39 -0.16 7.55
N ARG A 141 -12.23 -1.13 8.45
CA ARG A 141 -13.30 -2.03 8.90
C ARG A 141 -14.25 -1.18 9.74
N GLY A 142 -15.13 -0.43 9.10
CA GLY A 142 -16.10 0.39 9.84
C GLY A 142 -16.55 1.63 9.09
N CYS A 143 -17.57 1.49 8.26
CA CYS A 143 -18.66 2.45 8.30
C CYS A 143 -19.93 1.64 8.58
N PRO A 144 -20.81 2.17 9.45
CA PRO A 144 -21.72 1.44 10.35
C PRO A 144 -22.64 0.44 9.67
#